data_AF-A0A0D7BQE6-F1
#
_entry.id   AF-A0A0D7BQE6-F1
#
_cell.length_a   1.000
_cell.length_b   1.000
_cell.length_c   1.000
_cell.angle_alpha   90.00
_cell.angle_beta   90.00
_cell.angle_gamma   90.00
#
_symmetry.space_group_name_H-M   'P 1'
#
loop_
_entity.id
_entity.type
_entity.pdbx_description
1 polymer ?
#
loop_
_entity_poly.entity_id
_entity_poly.type
_entity_poly.pdbx_seq_one_letter_code
_entity_poly.pdbx_strand_id
1 'polypeptide(L)'
;MSQSLLDTLTKFDKPSDYPAMEMIESLIRILASSVASAQVSRNTHTLCTAISRALDVCNQTSALITKSLTEDVWDSFLAYSKQIDPLEDYLLKLAVEVLDADYLEKSTSAVLNLDTWINDNWEAKRKTVDEAYHALYTDEKFTGAMKKEDVERDHKALRIHDDDTFLDELIRLFGSKVQDSSRLFGSRVWNTVKTFRDELKKSRDSLLTQANARDEEAVTYLTNIALVANGVAEVATKSTDPKSPQALNLRSNKVWKPTETLLKLVVKTDAESKAELKKEWDKWIQLLKDLTPEGIDVKRLKELLSYMRPSYFLQALELIKACRELVKKQAEDSSIALDDVKQAVEDVVTALTKIKSAKTNDDEAHSTLKTAATELQAILSDKSVELEGGKSLDKAVGDGKTTDMERFNRWEARIKANPSSEAKEIELTVNVSGITGVPSQVVKVGEKATLDIVLWKLSSLTELSSKKATMQKWRFKGGSDNSEMSLSQKVEGLTTVELVIA
;
A
#
# COMPACT_ATOMS: atom_id res chain seq x y z
N MET A 1 -4.91 -16.47 -38.89
CA MET A 1 -4.68 -16.87 -37.49
C MET A 1 -4.45 -15.60 -36.71
N SER A 2 -5.32 -15.23 -35.77
CA SER A 2 -5.08 -14.05 -34.91
C SER A 2 -4.03 -14.42 -33.87
N GLN A 3 -2.83 -13.85 -33.97
CA GLN A 3 -1.86 -13.91 -32.87
C GLN A 3 -2.44 -13.21 -31.65
N SER A 4 -2.25 -13.78 -30.46
CA SER A 4 -2.66 -13.08 -29.24
C SER A 4 -1.77 -11.84 -29.03
N LEU A 5 -2.26 -10.86 -28.27
CA LEU A 5 -1.47 -9.68 -27.89
C LEU A 5 -0.17 -10.10 -27.18
N LEU A 6 -0.26 -11.11 -26.32
CA LEU A 6 0.89 -11.68 -25.63
C LEU A 6 1.91 -12.28 -26.62
N ASP A 7 1.44 -13.03 -27.62
CA ASP A 7 2.32 -13.58 -28.65
C ASP A 7 3.02 -12.46 -29.42
N THR A 8 2.30 -11.38 -29.74
CA THR A 8 2.87 -10.21 -30.43
C THR A 8 3.96 -9.52 -29.59
N LEU A 9 3.71 -9.34 -28.29
CA LEU A 9 4.62 -8.62 -27.37
C LEU A 9 5.79 -9.48 -26.86
N THR A 10 5.81 -10.78 -27.14
CA THR A 10 6.86 -11.71 -26.67
C THR A 10 7.55 -12.47 -27.80
N LYS A 11 7.25 -12.15 -29.06
CA LYS A 11 7.87 -12.79 -30.22
C LYS A 11 9.23 -12.16 -30.54
N PHE A 12 10.28 -12.70 -29.93
CA PHE A 12 11.66 -12.41 -30.31
C PHE A 12 11.96 -12.98 -31.70
N ASP A 13 12.65 -12.21 -32.55
CA ASP A 13 12.99 -12.65 -33.92
C ASP A 13 13.93 -13.88 -33.91
N LYS A 14 14.77 -13.94 -32.88
CA LYS A 14 15.47 -15.13 -32.39
C LYS A 14 15.54 -15.00 -30.86
N PRO A 15 15.19 -16.03 -30.07
CA PRO A 15 15.58 -16.07 -28.66
C PRO A 15 17.10 -15.85 -28.61
N SER A 16 17.59 -14.93 -27.80
CA SER A 16 19.04 -14.73 -27.75
C SER A 16 19.66 -15.93 -27.02
N ASP A 17 20.70 -16.52 -27.61
CA ASP A 17 21.57 -17.47 -26.92
C ASP A 17 22.60 -16.72 -26.04
N TYR A 18 22.35 -15.43 -25.75
CA TYR A 18 23.31 -14.51 -25.15
C TYR A 18 22.92 -14.22 -23.69
N PRO A 19 23.72 -14.72 -22.70
CA PRO A 19 23.41 -14.54 -21.28
C PRO A 19 23.22 -13.08 -20.85
N ALA A 20 23.91 -12.14 -21.52
CA ALA A 20 23.82 -10.70 -21.23
C ALA A 20 22.43 -10.09 -21.49
N MET A 21 21.54 -10.79 -22.23
CA MET A 21 20.20 -10.31 -22.58
C MET A 21 19.08 -11.02 -21.80
N GLU A 22 19.39 -12.06 -21.01
CA GLU A 22 18.40 -12.90 -20.33
C GLU A 22 17.46 -12.10 -19.40
N MET A 23 18.01 -11.11 -18.69
CA MET A 23 17.24 -10.26 -17.79
C MET A 23 16.25 -9.37 -18.56
N ILE A 24 16.70 -8.75 -19.65
CA ILE A 24 15.88 -7.92 -20.55
C ILE A 24 14.74 -8.75 -21.16
N GLU A 25 15.04 -9.94 -21.68
CA GLU A 25 14.01 -10.84 -22.23
C GLU A 25 12.98 -11.26 -21.16
N SER A 26 13.45 -11.56 -19.94
CA SER A 26 12.58 -11.95 -18.83
C SER A 26 11.66 -10.80 -18.40
N LEU A 27 12.19 -9.58 -18.28
CA LEU A 27 11.42 -8.39 -17.96
C LEU A 27 10.36 -8.11 -19.03
N ILE A 28 10.71 -8.19 -20.32
CA ILE A 28 9.75 -8.02 -21.42
C ILE A 28 8.61 -9.05 -21.32
N ARG A 29 8.91 -10.32 -21.07
CA ARG A 29 7.89 -11.37 -20.92
C ARG A 29 6.98 -11.12 -19.71
N ILE A 30 7.54 -10.72 -18.57
CA ILE A 30 6.79 -10.41 -17.35
C ILE A 30 5.85 -9.21 -17.59
N LEU A 31 6.38 -8.13 -18.18
CA LEU A 31 5.61 -6.92 -18.50
C LEU A 31 4.51 -7.22 -19.53
N ALA A 32 4.84 -7.92 -20.62
CA ALA A 32 3.87 -8.30 -21.65
C ALA A 32 2.75 -9.19 -21.08
N SER A 33 3.10 -10.17 -20.23
CA SER A 33 2.12 -11.01 -19.55
C SER A 33 1.21 -10.19 -18.64
N SER A 34 1.78 -9.22 -17.93
CA SER A 34 1.04 -8.37 -16.99
C SER A 34 0.07 -7.44 -17.74
N VAL A 35 0.52 -6.80 -18.82
CA VAL A 35 -0.33 -5.92 -19.66
C VAL A 35 -1.39 -6.72 -20.43
N ALA A 36 -1.07 -7.95 -20.85
CA ALA A 36 -2.03 -8.83 -21.53
C ALA A 36 -3.06 -9.46 -20.57
N SER A 37 -2.70 -9.64 -19.30
CA SER A 37 -3.67 -9.96 -18.25
C SER A 37 -4.58 -8.76 -18.06
N ALA A 38 -5.88 -8.90 -18.29
CA ALA A 38 -6.87 -7.83 -18.33
C ALA A 38 -7.02 -6.99 -17.03
N GLN A 39 -6.11 -7.14 -16.07
CA GLN A 39 -6.02 -6.41 -14.81
C GLN A 39 -5.32 -5.04 -14.97
N VAL A 40 -4.52 -4.82 -16.02
CA VAL A 40 -3.91 -3.52 -16.30
C VAL A 40 -4.87 -2.64 -17.12
N SER A 41 -5.74 -1.90 -16.43
CA SER A 41 -6.74 -1.02 -17.05
C SER A 41 -6.23 0.40 -17.37
N ARG A 42 -4.91 0.65 -17.22
CA ARG A 42 -4.34 2.00 -17.25
C ARG A 42 -3.09 2.06 -18.11
N ASN A 43 -2.98 3.12 -18.92
CA ASN A 43 -1.87 3.36 -19.86
C ASN A 43 -1.63 2.16 -20.80
N THR A 44 -2.62 1.31 -21.02
CA THR A 44 -2.47 -0.01 -21.65
C THR A 44 -1.88 0.12 -23.04
N HIS A 45 -2.30 1.11 -23.83
CA HIS A 45 -1.79 1.32 -25.18
C HIS A 45 -0.38 1.92 -25.18
N THR A 46 -0.11 2.88 -24.28
CA THR A 46 1.24 3.45 -24.11
C THR A 46 2.22 2.37 -23.64
N LEU A 47 1.82 1.52 -22.70
CA LEU A 47 2.61 0.39 -22.20
C LEU A 47 2.82 -0.70 -23.27
N CYS A 48 1.77 -1.10 -24.01
CA CYS A 48 1.91 -2.05 -25.11
C CYS A 48 2.91 -1.53 -26.14
N THR A 49 2.81 -0.25 -26.51
CA THR A 49 3.71 0.36 -27.48
C THR A 49 5.14 0.45 -26.94
N ALA A 50 5.32 0.84 -25.68
CA ALA A 50 6.62 0.88 -25.02
C ALA A 50 7.27 -0.51 -24.93
N ILE A 51 6.52 -1.54 -24.54
CA ILE A 51 7.01 -2.93 -24.48
C ILE A 51 7.38 -3.43 -25.88
N SER A 52 6.54 -3.16 -26.89
CA SER A 52 6.83 -3.50 -28.28
C SER A 52 8.12 -2.84 -28.76
N ARG A 53 8.34 -1.56 -28.41
CA ARG A 53 9.58 -0.88 -28.76
C ARG A 53 10.78 -1.45 -28.00
N ALA A 54 10.64 -1.80 -26.73
CA ALA A 54 11.70 -2.45 -25.97
C ALA A 54 12.08 -3.82 -26.58
N LEU A 55 11.11 -4.57 -27.09
CA LEU A 55 11.34 -5.80 -27.85
C LEU A 55 12.13 -5.53 -29.15
N ASP A 56 11.77 -4.49 -29.90
CA ASP A 56 12.53 -4.09 -31.10
C ASP A 56 13.98 -3.74 -30.77
N VAL A 57 14.21 -2.99 -29.68
CA VAL A 57 15.56 -2.65 -29.21
C VAL A 57 16.31 -3.92 -28.80
N CYS A 58 15.68 -4.83 -28.06
CA CYS A 58 16.27 -6.11 -27.68
C CYS A 58 16.70 -6.96 -28.91
N ASN A 59 15.84 -7.03 -29.94
CA ASN A 59 16.16 -7.70 -31.20
C ASN A 59 17.34 -7.02 -31.93
N GLN A 60 17.39 -5.69 -31.95
CA GLN A 60 18.50 -4.92 -32.52
C GLN A 60 19.81 -5.15 -31.76
N THR A 61 19.79 -5.10 -30.43
CA THR A 61 20.96 -5.39 -29.58
C THR A 61 21.47 -6.81 -29.82
N SER A 62 20.58 -7.79 -29.92
CA SER A 62 20.93 -9.18 -30.25
C SER A 62 21.57 -9.33 -31.64
N ALA A 63 21.09 -8.57 -32.63
CA ALA A 63 21.69 -8.50 -33.96
C ALA A 63 23.09 -7.86 -33.93
N LEU A 64 23.30 -6.81 -33.13
CA LEU A 64 24.60 -6.16 -32.94
C LEU A 64 25.62 -7.08 -32.25
N ILE A 65 25.20 -7.86 -31.25
CA ILE A 65 26.04 -8.89 -30.62
C ILE A 65 26.46 -9.92 -31.66
N THR A 66 25.50 -10.44 -32.44
CA THR A 66 25.79 -11.41 -33.51
C THR A 66 26.80 -10.84 -34.51
N LYS A 67 26.57 -9.60 -34.97
CA LYS A 67 27.46 -8.91 -35.92
C LYS A 67 28.87 -8.71 -35.35
N SER A 68 28.99 -8.33 -34.08
CA SER A 68 30.27 -8.19 -33.39
C SER A 68 31.05 -9.49 -33.33
N LEU A 69 30.36 -10.64 -33.20
CA LEU A 69 30.98 -11.95 -33.12
C LEU A 69 31.34 -12.53 -34.49
N THR A 70 30.55 -12.23 -35.53
CA THR A 70 30.72 -12.82 -36.86
C THR A 70 31.54 -11.97 -37.83
N GLU A 71 31.50 -10.64 -37.69
CA GLU A 71 32.14 -9.69 -38.61
C GLU A 71 33.33 -8.94 -38.00
N ASP A 72 33.67 -9.19 -36.73
CA ASP A 72 34.77 -8.55 -35.96
C ASP A 72 34.71 -7.00 -35.99
N VAL A 73 33.50 -6.45 -35.90
CA VAL A 73 33.27 -4.99 -35.95
C VAL A 73 33.23 -4.41 -34.53
N TRP A 74 34.31 -3.77 -34.12
CA TRP A 74 34.43 -3.11 -32.80
C TRP A 74 33.34 -2.06 -32.52
N ASP A 75 32.86 -1.37 -33.54
CA ASP A 75 31.76 -0.40 -33.38
C ASP A 75 30.44 -1.08 -32.99
N SER A 76 30.22 -2.33 -33.42
CA SER A 76 29.03 -3.10 -33.02
C SER A 76 29.14 -3.52 -31.55
N PHE A 77 30.34 -3.86 -31.09
CA PHE A 77 30.66 -4.12 -29.68
C PHE A 77 30.32 -2.93 -28.79
N LEU A 78 30.84 -1.75 -29.14
CA LEU A 78 30.60 -0.51 -28.40
C LEU A 78 29.13 -0.06 -28.44
N ALA A 79 28.41 -0.37 -29.52
CA ALA A 79 27.00 -0.01 -29.66
C ALA A 79 26.12 -0.86 -28.75
N TYR A 80 26.26 -2.20 -28.77
CA TYR A 80 25.41 -3.05 -27.93
C TYR A 80 25.73 -2.90 -26.44
N SER A 81 27.01 -2.72 -26.06
CA SER A 81 27.39 -2.59 -24.65
C SER A 81 26.83 -1.32 -24.00
N LYS A 82 26.50 -0.30 -24.80
CA LYS A 82 25.85 0.95 -24.34
C LYS A 82 24.33 0.86 -24.28
N GLN A 83 23.73 -0.21 -24.81
CA GLN A 83 22.28 -0.39 -24.90
C GLN A 83 21.70 -1.25 -23.78
N ILE A 84 22.48 -2.21 -23.26
CA ILE A 84 22.01 -3.22 -22.30
C ILE A 84 21.57 -2.58 -20.98
N ASP A 85 22.48 -1.96 -20.21
CA ASP A 85 22.14 -1.40 -18.89
C ASP A 85 21.00 -0.36 -18.95
N PRO A 86 20.99 0.59 -19.91
CA PRO A 86 19.89 1.55 -19.99
C PRO A 86 18.54 0.91 -20.31
N LEU A 87 18.51 -0.16 -21.12
CA LEU A 87 17.27 -0.88 -21.44
C LEU A 87 16.78 -1.71 -20.24
N GLU A 88 17.69 -2.29 -19.46
CA GLU A 88 17.34 -3.01 -18.23
C GLU A 88 16.77 -2.07 -17.17
N ASP A 89 17.47 -0.97 -16.86
CA ASP A 89 17.01 0.07 -15.93
C ASP A 89 15.63 0.61 -16.31
N TYR A 90 15.42 0.76 -17.62
CA TYR A 90 14.16 1.19 -18.19
C TYR A 90 13.01 0.22 -17.89
N LEU A 91 13.22 -1.07 -18.21
CA LEU A 91 12.21 -2.11 -18.02
C LEU A 91 11.91 -2.35 -16.53
N LEU A 92 12.93 -2.21 -15.65
CA LEU A 92 12.75 -2.27 -14.20
C LEU A 92 11.84 -1.14 -13.68
N LYS A 93 12.01 0.09 -14.19
CA LYS A 93 11.12 1.21 -13.83
C LYS A 93 9.68 0.94 -14.26
N LEU A 94 9.47 0.43 -15.47
CA LEU A 94 8.14 0.03 -15.93
C LEU A 94 7.55 -1.12 -15.10
N ALA A 95 8.36 -2.07 -14.65
CA ALA A 95 7.90 -3.20 -13.86
C ALA A 95 7.31 -2.76 -12.51
N VAL A 96 7.88 -1.74 -11.87
CA VAL A 96 7.31 -1.15 -10.65
C VAL A 96 5.89 -0.61 -10.88
N GLU A 97 5.63 -0.03 -12.06
CA GLU A 97 4.33 0.54 -12.40
C GLU A 97 3.30 -0.51 -12.84
N VAL A 98 3.73 -1.50 -13.61
CA VAL A 98 2.84 -2.53 -14.22
C VAL A 98 2.48 -3.63 -13.23
N LEU A 99 3.34 -3.95 -12.26
CA LEU A 99 3.13 -5.03 -11.28
C LEU A 99 2.29 -4.61 -10.06
N ASP A 100 1.88 -3.34 -9.95
CA ASP A 100 0.92 -2.88 -8.92
C ASP A 100 -0.54 -3.22 -9.33
N ALA A 101 -0.83 -4.52 -9.46
CA ALA A 101 -2.08 -5.06 -10.00
C ALA A 101 -3.35 -4.62 -9.24
N ASP A 102 -3.22 -4.20 -7.98
CA ASP A 102 -4.34 -3.79 -7.14
C ASP A 102 -4.58 -2.27 -7.14
N TYR A 103 -3.88 -1.50 -7.99
CA TYR A 103 -3.92 -0.03 -7.91
C TYR A 103 -5.34 0.54 -8.01
N LEU A 104 -6.19 0.09 -8.94
CA LEU A 104 -7.54 0.62 -9.10
C LEU A 104 -8.43 0.32 -7.86
N GLU A 105 -8.22 -0.84 -7.24
CA GLU A 105 -8.92 -1.23 -6.02
C GLU A 105 -8.37 -0.47 -4.80
N LYS A 106 -7.04 -0.37 -4.63
CA LYS A 106 -6.36 0.44 -3.60
C LYS A 106 -6.71 1.93 -3.71
N SER A 107 -6.66 2.47 -4.93
CA SER A 107 -6.97 3.86 -5.27
C SER A 107 -8.46 4.16 -5.23
N THR A 108 -9.34 3.17 -5.06
CA THR A 108 -10.75 3.47 -4.79
C THR A 108 -11.20 3.02 -3.39
N SER A 109 -10.32 2.41 -2.60
CA SER A 109 -10.59 1.92 -1.24
C SER A 109 -9.89 2.70 -0.11
N ALA A 110 -8.86 3.49 -0.41
CA ALA A 110 -8.03 4.16 0.59
C ALA A 110 -8.36 5.66 0.80
N VAL A 111 -9.57 5.99 1.26
CA VAL A 111 -9.95 7.40 1.58
C VAL A 111 -9.54 7.82 2.99
N LEU A 112 -8.91 6.96 3.79
CA LEU A 112 -8.49 7.30 5.15
C LEU A 112 -7.45 8.44 5.21
N ASN A 113 -6.74 8.70 4.10
CA ASN A 113 -5.85 9.86 3.97
C ASN A 113 -6.04 10.49 2.58
N LEU A 114 -7.02 11.38 2.45
CA LEU A 114 -7.34 12.11 1.22
C LEU A 114 -6.14 12.84 0.64
N ASP A 115 -5.21 13.36 1.46
CA ASP A 115 -4.02 14.05 0.96
C ASP A 115 -2.97 13.11 0.38
N THR A 116 -2.71 11.98 1.03
CA THR A 116 -1.80 10.95 0.48
C THR A 116 -2.41 10.34 -0.78
N TRP A 117 -3.72 10.14 -0.79
CA TRP A 117 -4.45 9.60 -1.92
C TRP A 117 -4.55 10.60 -3.11
N ILE A 118 -4.72 11.91 -2.86
CA ILE A 118 -4.69 12.99 -3.89
C ILE A 118 -3.26 13.34 -4.34
N ASN A 119 -2.22 12.97 -3.58
CA ASN A 119 -0.83 13.27 -3.96
C ASN A 119 -0.06 12.06 -4.53
N ASP A 120 -0.44 10.81 -4.21
CA ASP A 120 0.18 9.58 -4.72
C ASP A 120 -0.45 9.10 -6.07
N ASN A 121 -1.05 10.03 -6.82
CA ASN A 121 -2.49 9.97 -7.20
C ASN A 121 -2.85 9.35 -8.57
N TRP A 122 -2.02 9.56 -9.58
CA TRP A 122 -2.07 8.91 -10.90
C TRP A 122 -1.13 9.72 -11.79
N GLU A 123 -1.15 11.05 -11.70
CA GLU A 123 -0.32 11.95 -12.50
C GLU A 123 1.18 11.58 -12.44
N ALA A 124 1.70 11.24 -11.25
CA ALA A 124 3.07 10.76 -11.08
C ALA A 124 3.34 9.48 -11.89
N LYS A 125 2.47 8.47 -11.78
CA LYS A 125 2.59 7.22 -12.54
C LYS A 125 2.40 7.42 -14.05
N ARG A 126 1.53 8.36 -14.45
CA ARG A 126 1.33 8.75 -15.87
C ARG A 126 2.61 9.34 -16.42
N LYS A 127 3.20 10.26 -15.66
CA LYS A 127 4.50 10.88 -15.96
C LYS A 127 5.60 9.83 -16.06
N THR A 128 5.69 8.86 -15.14
CA THR A 128 6.68 7.78 -15.22
C THR A 128 6.55 6.96 -16.50
N VAL A 129 5.32 6.60 -16.90
CA VAL A 129 5.08 5.87 -18.16
C VAL A 129 5.35 6.76 -19.38
N ASP A 130 5.05 8.05 -19.33
CA ASP A 130 5.30 9.00 -20.40
C ASP A 130 6.81 9.25 -20.60
N GLU A 131 7.54 9.50 -19.52
CA GLU A 131 9.01 9.62 -19.51
C GLU A 131 9.64 8.34 -20.05
N ALA A 132 9.09 7.19 -19.65
CA ALA A 132 9.54 5.91 -20.15
C ALA A 132 9.27 5.78 -21.66
N TYR A 133 8.07 6.09 -22.14
CA TYR A 133 7.79 6.07 -23.57
C TYR A 133 8.78 6.93 -24.35
N HIS A 134 9.03 8.17 -23.92
CA HIS A 134 9.95 9.06 -24.61
C HIS A 134 11.39 8.56 -24.63
N ALA A 135 11.88 7.98 -23.53
CA ALA A 135 13.25 7.47 -23.44
C ALA A 135 13.53 6.41 -24.53
N LEU A 136 12.61 5.47 -24.79
CA LEU A 136 12.79 4.41 -25.80
C LEU A 136 12.82 4.91 -27.25
N TYR A 137 12.25 6.08 -27.52
CA TYR A 137 12.11 6.62 -28.86
C TYR A 137 13.08 7.79 -29.15
N THR A 138 13.61 8.42 -28.11
CA THR A 138 14.43 9.64 -28.24
C THR A 138 15.85 9.52 -27.67
N ASP A 139 16.14 8.55 -26.78
CA ASP A 139 17.52 8.32 -26.34
C ASP A 139 18.34 7.74 -27.51
N GLU A 140 19.41 8.45 -27.87
CA GLU A 140 20.34 8.09 -28.94
C GLU A 140 20.92 6.69 -28.76
N LYS A 141 20.96 6.18 -27.53
CA LYS A 141 21.42 4.82 -27.21
C LYS A 141 20.57 3.75 -27.90
N PHE A 142 19.26 3.94 -28.08
CA PHE A 142 18.33 2.89 -28.57
C PHE A 142 18.11 2.89 -30.09
N THR A 143 18.97 3.59 -30.84
CA THR A 143 19.07 3.65 -32.31
C THR A 143 17.80 3.99 -33.10
N GLY A 144 17.92 5.06 -33.90
CA GLY A 144 16.88 5.59 -34.77
C GLY A 144 16.01 6.58 -34.03
N ALA A 145 16.51 7.81 -33.82
CA ALA A 145 15.68 8.92 -33.40
C ALA A 145 14.54 9.05 -34.43
N MET A 146 13.34 8.58 -34.08
CA MET A 146 12.16 9.06 -34.77
C MET A 146 12.18 10.57 -34.65
N LYS A 147 11.73 11.26 -35.70
CA LYS A 147 11.56 12.71 -35.62
C LYS A 147 10.73 13.00 -34.38
N LYS A 148 11.21 13.91 -33.53
CA LYS A 148 10.56 14.20 -32.25
C LYS A 148 9.07 14.49 -32.45
N GLU A 149 8.74 15.17 -33.56
CA GLU A 149 7.37 15.49 -33.94
C GLU A 149 6.48 14.26 -34.18
N ASP A 150 7.02 13.18 -34.74
CA ASP A 150 6.29 11.93 -34.97
C ASP A 150 6.07 11.17 -33.65
N VAL A 151 7.10 11.11 -32.78
CA VAL A 151 7.00 10.50 -31.44
C VAL A 151 5.93 11.19 -30.60
N GLU A 152 5.96 12.52 -30.57
CA GLU A 152 5.01 13.33 -29.80
C GLU A 152 3.57 13.20 -30.33
N ARG A 153 3.40 13.12 -31.65
CA ARG A 153 2.09 12.91 -32.26
C ARG A 153 1.51 11.55 -31.88
N ASP A 154 2.31 10.49 -32.00
CA ASP A 154 1.87 9.13 -31.75
C ASP A 154 1.64 8.90 -30.24
N HIS A 155 2.54 9.40 -29.38
CA HIS A 155 2.36 9.39 -27.93
C HIS A 155 1.09 10.13 -27.50
N LYS A 156 0.83 11.30 -28.08
CA LYS A 156 -0.39 12.06 -27.78
C LYS A 156 -1.64 11.26 -28.09
N ALA A 157 -1.67 10.53 -29.21
CA ALA A 157 -2.81 9.70 -29.59
C ALA A 157 -3.01 8.53 -28.60
N LEU A 158 -1.92 7.84 -28.22
CA LEU A 158 -1.95 6.74 -27.25
C LEU A 158 -2.45 7.21 -25.87
N ARG A 159 -1.91 8.33 -25.40
CA ARG A 159 -2.28 8.93 -24.12
C ARG A 159 -3.74 9.37 -24.09
N ILE A 160 -4.26 9.92 -25.20
CA ILE A 160 -5.69 10.25 -25.31
C ILE A 160 -6.53 8.98 -25.11
N HIS A 161 -6.22 7.92 -25.85
CA HIS A 161 -6.94 6.65 -25.75
C HIS A 161 -6.87 6.05 -24.35
N ASP A 162 -5.69 6.08 -23.71
CA ASP A 162 -5.49 5.57 -22.36
C ASP A 162 -6.26 6.36 -21.31
N ASP A 163 -6.25 7.70 -21.39
CA ASP A 163 -7.02 8.57 -20.49
C ASP A 163 -8.54 8.31 -20.66
N ASP A 164 -9.00 8.15 -21.90
CA ASP A 164 -10.42 7.89 -22.20
C ASP A 164 -10.85 6.52 -21.66
N THR A 165 -10.05 5.49 -21.91
CA THR A 165 -10.31 4.13 -21.40
C THR A 165 -10.36 4.12 -19.87
N PHE A 166 -9.44 4.82 -19.23
CA PHE A 166 -9.39 4.93 -17.78
C PHE A 166 -10.60 5.69 -17.20
N LEU A 167 -10.97 6.81 -17.81
CA LEU A 167 -12.17 7.57 -17.43
C LEU A 167 -13.45 6.74 -17.59
N ASP A 168 -13.58 5.99 -18.69
CA ASP A 168 -14.71 5.10 -18.94
C ASP A 168 -14.84 4.04 -17.85
N GLU A 169 -13.72 3.45 -17.46
CA GLU A 169 -13.68 2.46 -16.40
C GLU A 169 -14.03 3.06 -15.04
N LEU A 170 -13.53 4.25 -14.71
CA LEU A 170 -13.90 4.97 -13.48
C LEU A 170 -15.40 5.29 -13.42
N ILE A 171 -15.99 5.73 -14.53
CA ILE A 171 -17.43 6.01 -14.63
C ILE A 171 -18.24 4.71 -14.49
N ARG A 172 -17.78 3.62 -15.11
CA ARG A 172 -18.41 2.30 -15.01
C ARG A 172 -18.39 1.77 -13.58
N LEU A 173 -17.23 1.80 -12.92
CA LEU A 173 -17.05 1.38 -11.53
C LEU A 173 -17.90 2.19 -10.57
N PHE A 174 -17.91 3.51 -10.72
CA PHE A 174 -18.77 4.38 -9.95
C PHE A 174 -20.23 4.00 -10.12
N GLY A 175 -20.66 3.81 -11.38
CA GLY A 175 -22.01 3.39 -11.72
C GLY A 175 -22.42 2.10 -11.02
N SER A 176 -21.58 1.06 -11.06
CA SER A 176 -21.84 -0.21 -10.39
C SER A 176 -21.98 -0.03 -8.88
N LYS A 177 -20.98 0.61 -8.25
CA LYS A 177 -20.93 0.79 -6.78
C LYS A 177 -22.17 1.47 -6.23
N VAL A 178 -22.58 2.59 -6.85
CA VAL A 178 -23.72 3.37 -6.35
C VAL A 178 -25.04 2.68 -6.71
N GLN A 179 -25.15 2.01 -7.87
CA GLN A 179 -26.37 1.29 -8.24
C GLN A 179 -26.65 0.11 -7.30
N ASP A 180 -25.64 -0.70 -7.01
CA ASP A 180 -25.73 -1.84 -6.08
C ASP A 180 -26.09 -1.38 -4.66
N SER A 181 -25.70 -0.15 -4.31
CA SER A 181 -25.91 0.46 -3.00
C SER A 181 -27.00 1.53 -2.96
N SER A 182 -27.85 1.60 -3.99
CA SER A 182 -28.85 2.67 -4.17
C SER A 182 -29.78 2.86 -2.96
N ARG A 183 -30.07 1.77 -2.22
CA ARG A 183 -30.89 1.79 -1.00
C ARG A 183 -30.26 2.54 0.17
N LEU A 184 -28.94 2.68 0.19
CA LEU A 184 -28.20 3.40 1.23
C LEU A 184 -28.31 4.92 1.05
N PHE A 185 -28.55 5.36 -0.18
CA PHE A 185 -28.77 6.76 -0.51
C PHE A 185 -30.27 7.08 -0.41
N GLY A 186 -30.63 8.12 0.34
CA GLY A 186 -32.01 8.63 0.31
C GLY A 186 -32.39 9.05 -1.12
N SER A 187 -33.66 8.91 -1.51
CA SER A 187 -34.12 9.10 -2.91
C SER A 187 -33.66 10.41 -3.56
N ARG A 188 -33.63 11.51 -2.79
CA ARG A 188 -33.13 12.81 -3.25
C ARG A 188 -31.63 12.79 -3.54
N VAL A 189 -30.82 12.16 -2.69
CA VAL A 189 -29.36 12.10 -2.87
C VAL A 189 -29.02 11.13 -3.98
N TRP A 190 -29.69 9.98 -4.04
CA TRP A 190 -29.54 9.03 -5.13
C TRP A 190 -29.75 9.69 -6.51
N ASN A 191 -30.78 10.54 -6.64
CA ASN A 191 -31.00 11.29 -7.88
C ASN A 191 -29.82 12.23 -8.20
N THR A 192 -29.27 12.94 -7.21
CA THR A 192 -28.07 13.78 -7.40
C THR A 192 -26.85 12.94 -7.81
N VAL A 193 -26.62 11.80 -7.19
CA VAL A 193 -25.49 10.90 -7.53
C VAL A 193 -25.65 10.33 -8.95
N LYS A 194 -26.87 9.97 -9.33
CA LYS A 194 -27.18 9.52 -10.69
C LYS A 194 -26.94 10.64 -11.70
N THR A 195 -27.42 11.86 -11.43
CA THR A 195 -27.15 13.03 -12.26
C THR A 195 -25.64 13.27 -12.39
N PHE A 196 -24.89 13.20 -11.29
CA PHE A 196 -23.44 13.33 -11.32
C PHE A 196 -22.77 12.31 -12.25
N ARG A 197 -23.17 11.02 -12.20
CA ARG A 197 -22.67 10.01 -13.14
C ARG A 197 -22.98 10.35 -14.59
N ASP A 198 -24.21 10.77 -14.87
CA ASP A 198 -24.65 11.09 -16.23
C ASP A 198 -23.94 12.36 -16.74
N GLU A 199 -23.69 13.36 -15.88
CA GLU A 199 -22.91 14.56 -16.20
C GLU A 199 -21.41 14.26 -16.35
N LEU A 200 -20.82 13.36 -15.55
CA LEU A 200 -19.43 12.89 -15.74
C LEU A 200 -19.23 12.35 -17.16
N LYS A 201 -20.16 11.51 -17.61
CA LYS A 201 -20.13 10.93 -18.96
C LYS A 201 -20.28 12.01 -20.04
N LYS A 202 -21.18 12.97 -19.85
CA LYS A 202 -21.35 14.09 -20.79
C LYS A 202 -20.11 14.99 -20.83
N SER A 203 -19.50 15.29 -19.68
CA SER A 203 -18.28 16.11 -19.62
C SER A 203 -17.13 15.42 -20.33
N ARG A 204 -16.96 14.09 -20.17
CA ARG A 204 -16.02 13.29 -20.95
C ARG A 204 -16.28 13.41 -22.45
N ASP A 205 -17.52 13.14 -22.89
CA ASP A 205 -17.91 13.20 -24.31
C ASP A 205 -17.70 14.59 -24.92
N SER A 206 -17.96 15.64 -24.13
CA SER A 206 -17.72 17.02 -24.52
C SER A 206 -16.24 17.33 -24.68
N LEU A 207 -15.35 16.82 -23.83
CA LEU A 207 -13.90 17.00 -23.95
C LEU A 207 -13.31 16.19 -25.11
N LEU A 208 -13.90 15.03 -25.42
CA LEU A 208 -13.52 14.15 -26.53
C LEU A 208 -13.82 14.77 -27.91
N THR A 209 -14.90 15.53 -28.01
CA THR A 209 -15.40 16.08 -29.28
C THR A 209 -14.87 17.47 -29.60
N GLN A 210 -13.98 18.04 -28.77
CA GLN A 210 -13.39 19.36 -29.02
C GLN A 210 -12.49 19.33 -30.27
N ALA A 211 -12.91 20.05 -31.31
CA ALA A 211 -12.24 20.11 -32.60
C ALA A 211 -10.82 20.70 -32.55
N ASN A 212 -10.50 21.46 -31.49
CA ASN A 212 -9.21 22.10 -31.28
C ASN A 212 -8.61 21.52 -29.99
N ALA A 213 -7.47 20.82 -30.12
CA ALA A 213 -6.60 20.33 -29.05
C ALA A 213 -7.27 20.10 -27.68
N ARG A 214 -7.65 18.84 -27.39
CA ARG A 214 -8.11 18.35 -26.08
C ARG A 214 -7.34 19.03 -24.94
N ASP A 215 -8.06 19.72 -24.05
CA ASP A 215 -7.48 20.41 -22.91
C ASP A 215 -7.03 19.39 -21.84
N GLU A 216 -5.72 19.17 -21.76
CA GLU A 216 -5.13 18.16 -20.87
C GLU A 216 -5.37 18.46 -19.39
N GLU A 217 -5.42 19.73 -19.02
CA GLU A 217 -5.71 20.16 -17.66
C GLU A 217 -7.15 19.82 -17.28
N ALA A 218 -8.10 20.07 -18.20
CA ALA A 218 -9.50 19.71 -18.00
C ALA A 218 -9.70 18.19 -17.84
N VAL A 219 -9.03 17.38 -18.66
CA VAL A 219 -9.04 15.91 -18.56
C VAL A 219 -8.49 15.45 -17.20
N THR A 220 -7.42 16.10 -16.75
CA THR A 220 -6.78 15.82 -15.46
C THR A 220 -7.75 16.09 -14.31
N TYR A 221 -8.42 17.25 -14.29
CA TYR A 221 -9.45 17.53 -13.29
C TYR A 221 -10.63 16.56 -13.37
N LEU A 222 -11.12 16.22 -14.56
CA LEU A 222 -12.24 15.29 -14.72
C LEU A 222 -11.88 13.90 -14.16
N THR A 223 -10.65 13.44 -14.40
CA THR A 223 -10.12 12.17 -13.88
C THR A 223 -10.03 12.21 -12.35
N ASN A 224 -9.47 13.29 -11.80
CA ASN A 224 -9.40 13.52 -10.35
C ASN A 224 -10.79 13.53 -9.69
N ILE A 225 -11.78 14.20 -10.30
CA ILE A 225 -13.17 14.20 -9.82
C ILE A 225 -13.75 12.79 -9.80
N ALA A 226 -13.56 12.02 -10.88
CA ALA A 226 -14.08 10.66 -10.98
C ALA A 226 -13.42 9.70 -9.98
N LEU A 227 -12.11 9.81 -9.76
CA LEU A 227 -11.38 9.06 -8.74
C LEU A 227 -11.92 9.38 -7.34
N VAL A 228 -12.02 10.66 -6.98
CA VAL A 228 -12.44 11.08 -5.62
C VAL A 228 -13.86 10.61 -5.37
N ALA A 229 -14.74 10.78 -6.36
CA ALA A 229 -16.12 10.31 -6.27
C ALA A 229 -16.22 8.79 -6.07
N ASN A 230 -15.37 7.99 -6.74
CA ASN A 230 -15.28 6.56 -6.53
C ASN A 230 -14.86 6.20 -5.09
N GLY A 231 -13.84 6.87 -4.56
CA GLY A 231 -13.42 6.68 -3.18
C GLY A 231 -14.51 7.06 -2.17
N VAL A 232 -15.13 8.22 -2.35
CA VAL A 232 -16.23 8.68 -1.50
C VAL A 232 -17.41 7.70 -1.54
N ALA A 233 -17.77 7.20 -2.73
CA ALA A 233 -18.82 6.19 -2.88
C ALA A 233 -18.45 4.88 -2.19
N GLU A 234 -17.19 4.44 -2.27
CA GLU A 234 -16.72 3.23 -1.60
C GLU A 234 -16.90 3.34 -0.07
N VAL A 235 -16.42 4.41 0.55
CA VAL A 235 -16.56 4.62 2.00
C VAL A 235 -18.03 4.77 2.38
N ALA A 236 -18.79 5.53 1.60
CA ALA A 236 -20.21 5.72 1.82
C ALA A 236 -20.96 4.38 1.78
N THR A 237 -20.56 3.41 0.96
CA THR A 237 -21.31 2.16 0.75
C THR A 237 -20.81 1.00 1.59
N LYS A 238 -19.50 0.91 1.86
CA LYS A 238 -18.87 -0.19 2.61
C LYS A 238 -18.56 0.11 4.08
N SER A 239 -19.02 1.25 4.63
CA SER A 239 -18.85 1.54 6.06
C SER A 239 -19.43 0.42 6.94
N THR A 240 -18.65 -0.02 7.92
CA THR A 240 -19.01 -1.06 8.90
C THR A 240 -20.21 -0.66 9.77
N ASP A 241 -20.39 0.64 10.00
CA ASP A 241 -21.62 1.21 10.56
C ASP A 241 -22.29 2.13 9.53
N PRO A 242 -23.32 1.65 8.82
CA PRO A 242 -24.08 2.44 7.86
C PRO A 242 -24.77 3.67 8.45
N LYS A 243 -24.91 3.76 9.78
CA LYS A 243 -25.52 4.90 10.48
C LYS A 243 -24.49 5.84 11.11
N SER A 244 -23.20 5.55 10.95
CA SER A 244 -22.14 6.43 11.44
C SER A 244 -22.32 7.85 10.85
N PRO A 245 -22.04 8.92 11.63
CA PRO A 245 -22.10 10.30 11.14
C PRO A 245 -21.29 10.51 9.87
N GLN A 246 -20.12 9.86 9.74
CA GLN A 246 -19.28 9.88 8.54
C GLN A 246 -20.01 9.29 7.32
N ALA A 247 -20.57 8.08 7.43
CA ALA A 247 -21.30 7.46 6.33
C ALA A 247 -22.54 8.28 5.94
N LEU A 248 -23.27 8.83 6.92
CA LEU A 248 -24.43 9.69 6.66
C LEU A 248 -24.04 11.01 5.99
N ASN A 249 -22.93 11.63 6.39
CA ASN A 249 -22.41 12.86 5.79
C ASN A 249 -21.98 12.63 4.33
N LEU A 250 -21.27 11.54 4.06
CA LEU A 250 -20.86 11.16 2.70
C LEU A 250 -22.04 10.78 1.80
N ARG A 251 -23.14 10.28 2.38
CA ARG A 251 -24.40 10.02 1.67
C ARG A 251 -25.32 11.24 1.62
N SER A 252 -24.83 12.44 1.96
CA SER A 252 -25.65 13.65 1.98
C SER A 252 -25.47 14.50 0.72
N ASN A 253 -26.49 15.30 0.41
CA ASN A 253 -26.41 16.29 -0.67
C ASN A 253 -25.32 17.35 -0.47
N LYS A 254 -24.78 17.49 0.75
CA LYS A 254 -23.67 18.43 0.99
C LYS A 254 -22.44 18.04 0.17
N VAL A 255 -22.19 16.73 -0.02
CA VAL A 255 -21.04 16.21 -0.76
C VAL A 255 -21.26 16.19 -2.27
N TRP A 256 -22.45 15.78 -2.71
CA TRP A 256 -22.73 15.51 -4.12
C TRP A 256 -23.29 16.69 -4.91
N LYS A 257 -23.83 17.73 -4.26
CA LYS A 257 -24.26 18.93 -5.00
C LYS A 257 -23.09 19.77 -5.54
N PRO A 258 -22.00 20.01 -4.77
CA PRO A 258 -20.85 20.77 -5.27
C PRO A 258 -20.24 20.18 -6.55
N THR A 259 -20.30 18.86 -6.73
CA THR A 259 -19.75 18.21 -7.92
C THR A 259 -20.45 18.63 -9.22
N GLU A 260 -21.71 19.08 -9.17
CA GLU A 260 -22.39 19.62 -10.36
C GLU A 260 -21.73 20.91 -10.88
N THR A 261 -21.24 21.76 -9.98
CA THR A 261 -20.51 22.98 -10.35
C THR A 261 -19.16 22.63 -10.98
N LEU A 262 -18.44 21.67 -10.38
CA LEU A 262 -17.16 21.19 -10.91
C LEU A 262 -17.29 20.66 -12.34
N LEU A 263 -18.29 19.80 -12.58
CA LEU A 263 -18.51 19.22 -13.92
C LEU A 263 -18.96 20.23 -14.98
N LYS A 264 -19.61 21.33 -14.57
CA LYS A 264 -19.94 22.44 -15.48
C LYS A 264 -18.75 23.33 -15.81
N LEU A 265 -17.81 23.47 -14.88
CA LEU A 265 -16.60 24.27 -15.07
C LEU A 265 -15.54 23.49 -15.85
N VAL A 266 -15.42 22.16 -15.65
CA VAL A 266 -14.38 21.34 -16.28
C VAL A 266 -14.47 21.30 -17.82
N VAL A 267 -15.66 21.46 -18.39
CA VAL A 267 -15.85 21.50 -19.85
C VAL A 267 -15.55 22.88 -20.46
N LYS A 268 -15.39 23.91 -19.63
CA LYS A 268 -15.08 25.27 -20.06
C LYS A 268 -13.57 25.50 -19.99
N THR A 269 -12.96 25.70 -21.15
CA THR A 269 -11.49 25.76 -21.29
C THR A 269 -10.93 27.19 -21.22
N ASP A 270 -11.77 28.19 -20.96
CA ASP A 270 -11.33 29.57 -20.78
C ASP A 270 -10.63 29.77 -19.42
N ALA A 271 -9.70 30.73 -19.37
CA ALA A 271 -8.83 30.95 -18.21
C ALA A 271 -9.61 31.31 -16.93
N GLU A 272 -10.73 32.03 -17.06
CA GLU A 272 -11.58 32.39 -15.92
C GLU A 272 -12.27 31.15 -15.33
N SER A 273 -12.85 30.32 -16.20
CA SER A 273 -13.45 29.04 -15.80
C SER A 273 -12.44 28.08 -15.18
N LYS A 274 -11.19 28.04 -15.66
CA LYS A 274 -10.11 27.23 -15.06
C LYS A 274 -9.72 27.70 -13.66
N ALA A 275 -9.60 29.01 -13.46
CA ALA A 275 -9.31 29.57 -12.14
C ALA A 275 -10.45 29.27 -11.16
N GLU A 276 -11.70 29.39 -11.60
CA GLU A 276 -12.86 29.06 -10.78
C GLU A 276 -12.98 27.54 -10.54
N LEU A 277 -12.65 26.70 -11.52
CA LEU A 277 -12.61 25.24 -11.37
C LEU A 277 -11.65 24.82 -10.25
N LYS A 278 -10.42 25.35 -10.26
CA LYS A 278 -9.43 25.09 -9.22
C LYS A 278 -9.95 25.49 -7.83
N LYS A 279 -10.53 26.69 -7.74
CA LYS A 279 -11.09 27.20 -6.48
C LYS A 279 -12.25 26.35 -5.95
N GLU A 280 -13.17 25.93 -6.82
CA GLU A 280 -14.27 25.04 -6.44
C GLU A 280 -13.78 23.62 -6.11
N TRP A 281 -12.73 23.15 -6.81
CA TRP A 281 -12.07 21.89 -6.52
C TRP A 281 -11.48 21.89 -5.11
N ASP A 282 -10.67 22.91 -4.77
CA ASP A 282 -10.05 23.05 -3.46
C ASP A 282 -11.11 23.12 -2.35
N LYS A 283 -12.22 23.84 -2.58
CA LYS A 283 -13.36 23.88 -1.65
C LYS A 283 -14.01 22.51 -1.46
N TRP A 284 -14.20 21.74 -2.53
CA TRP A 284 -14.80 20.41 -2.45
C TRP A 284 -13.89 19.44 -1.72
N ILE A 285 -12.59 19.46 -1.98
CA ILE A 285 -11.60 18.67 -1.25
C ILE A 285 -11.58 19.06 0.23
N GLN A 286 -11.59 20.35 0.55
CA GLN A 286 -11.64 20.80 1.94
C GLN A 286 -12.93 20.34 2.64
N LEU A 287 -14.08 20.45 1.97
CA LEU A 287 -15.35 19.92 2.48
C LEU A 287 -15.26 18.42 2.76
N LEU A 288 -14.64 17.65 1.87
CA LEU A 288 -14.43 16.22 2.09
C LEU A 288 -13.53 15.98 3.30
N LYS A 289 -12.43 16.70 3.48
CA LYS A 289 -11.57 16.61 4.68
C LYS A 289 -12.33 16.96 5.96
N ASP A 290 -13.20 17.96 5.92
CA ASP A 290 -14.00 18.38 7.07
C ASP A 290 -15.08 17.35 7.43
N LEU A 291 -15.65 16.66 6.43
CA LEU A 291 -16.70 15.65 6.59
C LEU A 291 -16.16 14.22 6.79
N THR A 292 -14.92 14.00 6.38
CA THR A 292 -14.11 12.81 6.64
C THR A 292 -12.86 13.26 7.37
N PRO A 293 -13.02 13.81 8.60
CA PRO A 293 -11.87 14.13 9.40
C PRO A 293 -10.98 12.90 9.43
N GLU A 294 -9.72 13.04 9.02
CA GLU A 294 -8.76 11.92 8.95
C GLU A 294 -9.04 11.04 10.14
N GLY A 295 -9.51 9.83 9.88
CA GLY A 295 -9.88 8.92 10.94
C GLY A 295 -8.66 8.83 11.82
N ILE A 296 -8.80 9.20 13.10
CA ILE A 296 -7.72 9.08 14.06
C ILE A 296 -7.18 7.66 13.91
N ASP A 297 -5.93 7.52 13.45
CA ASP A 297 -5.41 6.24 12.98
C ASP A 297 -5.05 5.35 14.18
N VAL A 298 -6.09 4.84 14.85
CA VAL A 298 -5.97 3.86 15.92
C VAL A 298 -5.40 2.54 15.39
N LYS A 299 -5.37 2.32 14.06
CA LYS A 299 -4.72 1.14 13.47
C LYS A 299 -3.20 1.26 13.61
N ARG A 300 -2.60 2.43 13.36
CA ARG A 300 -1.18 2.70 13.62
C ARG A 300 -0.79 2.45 15.07
N LEU A 301 -1.63 2.85 16.02
CA LEU A 301 -1.45 2.55 17.45
C LEU A 301 -1.40 1.03 17.73
N LYS A 302 -2.34 0.25 17.17
CA LYS A 302 -2.36 -1.22 17.29
C LYS A 302 -1.12 -1.87 16.67
N GLU A 303 -0.64 -1.34 15.55
CA GLU A 303 0.59 -1.82 14.92
C GLU A 303 1.80 -1.54 15.80
N LEU A 304 1.92 -0.35 16.40
CA LEU A 304 3.00 -0.01 17.31
C LEU A 304 3.05 -0.91 18.53
N LEU A 305 1.89 -1.26 19.10
CA LEU A 305 1.81 -2.19 20.24
C LEU A 305 2.48 -3.53 19.96
N SER A 306 2.40 -4.04 18.72
CA SER A 306 3.01 -5.32 18.34
C SER A 306 4.54 -5.31 18.38
N TYR A 307 5.17 -4.12 18.31
CA TYR A 307 6.61 -3.96 18.41
C TYR A 307 7.09 -3.68 19.85
N MET A 308 6.17 -3.57 20.81
CA MET A 308 6.54 -3.24 22.19
C MET A 308 7.15 -4.45 22.89
N ARG A 309 8.29 -4.22 23.56
CA ARG A 309 8.91 -5.24 24.40
C ARG A 309 7.99 -5.59 25.58
N PRO A 310 8.08 -6.82 26.11
CA PRO A 310 7.26 -7.25 27.24
C PRO A 310 7.31 -6.34 28.48
N SER A 311 8.42 -5.61 28.68
CA SER A 311 8.58 -4.65 29.79
C SER A 311 7.72 -3.38 29.67
N TYR A 312 7.11 -3.13 28.51
CA TYR A 312 6.35 -1.91 28.21
C TYR A 312 4.95 -2.19 27.65
N PHE A 313 4.63 -3.46 27.41
CA PHE A 313 3.46 -3.85 26.63
C PHE A 313 2.15 -3.42 27.30
N LEU A 314 1.98 -3.67 28.60
CA LEU A 314 0.74 -3.34 29.29
C LEU A 314 0.59 -1.83 29.47
N GLN A 315 1.68 -1.10 29.72
CA GLN A 315 1.66 0.37 29.74
C GLN A 315 1.20 0.95 28.40
N ALA A 316 1.76 0.48 27.29
CA ALA A 316 1.37 0.88 25.94
C ALA A 316 -0.09 0.53 25.63
N LEU A 317 -0.55 -0.65 26.07
CA LEU A 317 -1.93 -1.09 25.87
C LEU A 317 -2.93 -0.16 26.56
N GLU A 318 -2.64 0.30 27.78
CA GLU A 318 -3.54 1.23 28.50
C GLU A 318 -3.63 2.61 27.82
N LEU A 319 -2.52 3.13 27.29
CA LEU A 319 -2.54 4.36 26.48
C LEU A 319 -3.41 4.20 25.22
N ILE A 320 -3.30 3.07 24.53
CA ILE A 320 -4.09 2.80 23.32
C ILE A 320 -5.58 2.67 23.63
N LYS A 321 -5.95 2.03 24.74
CA LYS A 321 -7.35 1.98 25.21
C LYS A 321 -7.89 3.37 25.50
N ALA A 322 -7.10 4.20 26.18
CA ALA A 322 -7.46 5.59 26.47
C ALA A 322 -7.67 6.42 25.20
N CYS A 323 -6.78 6.32 24.21
CA CYS A 323 -6.97 6.93 22.89
C CYS A 323 -8.28 6.46 22.23
N ARG A 324 -8.58 5.16 22.31
CA ARG A 324 -9.81 4.60 21.74
C ARG A 324 -11.08 5.17 22.40
N GLU A 325 -11.11 5.27 23.73
CA GLU A 325 -12.26 5.85 24.44
C GLU A 325 -12.42 7.35 24.12
N LEU A 326 -11.31 8.09 23.99
CA LEU A 326 -11.35 9.49 23.57
C LEU A 326 -11.90 9.65 22.14
N VAL A 327 -11.45 8.83 21.19
CA VAL A 327 -11.98 8.79 19.81
C VAL A 327 -13.47 8.46 19.79
N LYS A 328 -13.88 7.46 20.58
CA LYS A 328 -15.28 7.05 20.67
C LYS A 328 -16.15 8.17 21.24
N LYS A 329 -15.69 8.84 22.31
CA LYS A 329 -16.42 9.97 22.90
C LYS A 329 -16.55 11.12 21.91
N GLN A 330 -15.49 11.44 21.17
CA GLN A 330 -15.53 12.49 20.15
C GLN A 330 -16.54 12.17 19.03
N ALA A 331 -16.68 10.90 18.65
CA ALA A 331 -17.69 10.47 17.69
C ALA A 331 -19.13 10.59 18.23
N GLU A 332 -19.31 10.46 19.56
CA GLU A 332 -20.60 10.61 20.25
C GLU A 332 -20.94 12.07 20.59
N ASP A 333 -19.93 12.91 20.81
CA ASP A 333 -20.05 14.30 21.24
C ASP A 333 -19.18 15.23 20.39
N SER A 334 -19.82 15.90 19.43
CA SER A 334 -19.17 16.84 18.51
C SER A 334 -18.66 18.13 19.16
N SER A 335 -18.89 18.34 20.46
CA SER A 335 -18.31 19.48 21.19
C SER A 335 -16.83 19.26 21.54
N ILE A 336 -16.34 18.02 21.45
CA ILE A 336 -14.92 17.69 21.59
C ILE A 336 -14.22 18.04 20.27
N ALA A 337 -13.27 18.98 20.33
CA ALA A 337 -12.50 19.38 19.17
C ALA A 337 -11.68 18.19 18.65
N LEU A 338 -11.81 17.91 17.35
CA LEU A 338 -11.09 16.82 16.70
C LEU A 338 -9.56 16.99 16.79
N ASP A 339 -9.07 18.23 16.70
CA ASP A 339 -7.63 18.52 16.76
C ASP A 339 -7.02 18.14 18.11
N ASP A 340 -7.74 18.37 19.21
CA ASP A 340 -7.33 17.93 20.56
C ASP A 340 -7.16 16.40 20.59
N VAL A 341 -8.07 15.66 19.95
CA VAL A 341 -8.02 14.19 19.92
C VAL A 341 -6.91 13.68 18.99
N LYS A 342 -6.72 14.32 17.83
CA LYS A 342 -5.63 13.99 16.90
C LYS A 342 -4.27 14.20 17.57
N GLN A 343 -4.08 15.34 18.23
CA GLN A 343 -2.86 15.65 18.95
C GLN A 343 -2.60 14.60 20.04
N ALA A 344 -3.61 14.29 20.86
CA ALA A 344 -3.49 13.27 21.91
C ALA A 344 -3.08 11.89 21.36
N VAL A 345 -3.62 11.49 20.21
CA VAL A 345 -3.24 10.22 19.57
C VAL A 345 -1.85 10.28 18.96
N GLU A 346 -1.46 11.39 18.33
CA GLU A 346 -0.11 11.52 17.75
C GLU A 346 0.97 11.62 18.83
N ASP A 347 0.67 12.22 19.98
CA ASP A 347 1.56 12.24 21.16
C ASP A 347 1.82 10.81 21.67
N VAL A 348 0.77 9.98 21.75
CA VAL A 348 0.91 8.56 22.09
C VAL A 348 1.66 7.80 21.00
N VAL A 349 1.37 8.03 19.71
CA VAL A 349 2.13 7.43 18.59
C VAL A 349 3.62 7.79 18.69
N THR A 350 3.94 9.03 19.00
CA THR A 350 5.32 9.53 19.15
C THR A 350 6.00 8.86 20.32
N ALA A 351 5.34 8.79 21.48
CA ALA A 351 5.84 8.09 22.65
C ALA A 351 6.11 6.61 22.37
N LEU A 352 5.14 5.90 21.76
CA LEU A 352 5.27 4.49 21.38
C LEU A 352 6.37 4.26 20.34
N THR A 353 6.55 5.18 19.40
CA THR A 353 7.61 5.11 18.39
C THR A 353 8.99 5.29 19.03
N LYS A 354 9.13 6.23 19.96
CA LYS A 354 10.39 6.47 20.70
C LYS A 354 10.82 5.24 21.50
N ILE A 355 9.87 4.55 22.14
CA ILE A 355 10.19 3.36 22.95
C ILE A 355 10.36 2.07 22.15
N LYS A 356 9.99 2.04 20.86
CA LYS A 356 10.11 0.85 20.01
C LYS A 356 11.53 0.27 19.99
N SER A 357 12.54 1.13 20.02
CA SER A 357 13.96 0.75 20.04
C SER A 357 14.60 0.71 21.43
N ALA A 358 13.84 1.06 22.49
CA ALA A 358 14.37 1.14 23.84
C ALA A 358 14.89 -0.22 24.33
N LYS A 359 15.91 -0.19 25.21
CA LYS A 359 16.39 -1.40 25.88
C LYS A 359 15.31 -1.92 26.84
N THR A 360 15.43 -3.17 27.28
CA THR A 360 14.51 -3.72 28.28
C THR A 360 14.77 -3.06 29.64
N ASN A 361 13.71 -2.62 30.33
CA ASN A 361 13.79 -1.92 31.63
C ASN A 361 14.64 -0.63 31.62
N ASP A 362 14.33 0.25 30.67
CA ASP A 362 14.91 1.57 30.47
C ASP A 362 14.04 2.63 31.15
N ASP A 363 14.63 3.35 32.11
CA ASP A 363 13.93 4.38 32.88
C ASP A 363 13.44 5.52 31.99
N GLU A 364 14.15 5.85 30.91
CA GLU A 364 13.74 6.89 29.96
C GLU A 364 12.48 6.45 29.19
N ALA A 365 12.37 5.17 28.86
CA ALA A 365 11.19 4.61 28.20
C ALA A 365 9.97 4.61 29.12
N HIS A 366 10.15 4.24 30.39
CA HIS A 366 9.08 4.34 31.39
C HIS A 366 8.65 5.79 31.65
N SER A 367 9.60 6.73 31.69
CA SER A 367 9.28 8.15 31.83
C SER A 367 8.51 8.66 30.63
N THR A 368 8.90 8.28 29.40
CA THR A 368 8.21 8.68 28.17
C THR A 368 6.75 8.22 28.17
N LEU A 369 6.49 6.96 28.53
CA LEU A 369 5.13 6.42 28.64
C LEU A 369 4.31 7.11 29.73
N LYS A 370 4.95 7.45 30.86
CA LYS A 370 4.29 8.16 31.95
C LYS A 370 3.92 9.60 31.55
N THR A 371 4.81 10.32 30.87
CA THR A 371 4.52 11.67 30.36
C THR A 371 3.31 11.63 29.42
N ALA A 372 3.30 10.71 28.45
CA ALA A 372 2.16 10.53 27.54
C ALA A 372 0.87 10.17 28.28
N ALA A 373 0.95 9.37 29.35
CA ALA A 373 -0.20 9.05 30.20
C ALA A 373 -0.75 10.29 30.91
N THR A 374 0.12 11.13 31.47
CA THR A 374 -0.28 12.36 32.17
C THR A 374 -0.89 13.38 31.21
N GLU A 375 -0.31 13.56 30.03
CA GLU A 375 -0.84 14.44 28.97
C GLU A 375 -2.20 13.97 28.48
N LEU A 376 -2.34 12.67 28.18
CA LEU A 376 -3.62 12.09 27.76
C LEU A 376 -4.66 12.14 28.89
N GLN A 377 -4.27 11.93 30.15
CA GLN A 377 -5.17 12.03 31.30
C GLN A 377 -5.72 13.45 31.47
N ALA A 378 -4.92 14.49 31.22
CA ALA A 378 -5.38 15.88 31.28
C ALA A 378 -6.52 16.10 30.28
N ILE A 379 -6.37 15.59 29.06
CA ILE A 379 -7.37 15.69 27.98
C ILE A 379 -8.62 14.88 28.33
N LEU A 380 -8.47 13.63 28.79
CA LEU A 380 -9.60 12.79 29.21
C LEU A 380 -10.42 13.46 30.34
N SER A 381 -9.74 14.10 31.29
CA SER A 381 -10.38 14.76 32.43
C SER A 381 -11.12 16.04 31.99
N ASP A 382 -10.50 16.87 31.16
CA ASP A 382 -11.12 18.06 30.58
C ASP A 382 -12.40 17.72 29.79
N LYS A 383 -12.36 16.62 29.04
CA LYS A 383 -13.50 16.17 28.21
C LYS A 383 -14.46 15.20 28.92
N SER A 384 -14.30 15.00 30.23
CA SER A 384 -15.16 14.09 31.02
C SER A 384 -15.29 12.66 30.43
N VAL A 385 -14.18 12.12 29.92
CA VAL A 385 -14.09 10.76 29.40
C VAL A 385 -13.66 9.81 30.51
N GLU A 386 -14.53 8.87 30.88
CA GLU A 386 -14.20 7.82 31.84
C GLU A 386 -13.54 6.62 31.16
N LEU A 387 -12.48 6.09 31.76
CA LEU A 387 -11.85 4.85 31.32
C LEU A 387 -12.64 3.63 31.82
N GLU A 388 -12.57 2.52 31.05
CA GLU A 388 -13.13 1.24 31.46
C GLU A 388 -12.60 0.82 32.84
N GLY A 389 -13.49 0.70 33.82
CA GLY A 389 -13.15 0.33 35.20
C GLY A 389 -12.90 1.50 36.16
N GLY A 390 -13.10 2.75 35.75
CA GLY A 390 -13.14 3.92 36.63
C GLY A 390 -11.82 4.29 37.31
N LYS A 391 -10.69 3.75 36.84
CA LYS A 391 -9.35 4.10 37.32
C LYS A 391 -8.79 5.26 36.49
N SER A 392 -7.94 6.10 37.09
CA SER A 392 -7.15 7.07 36.32
C SER A 392 -6.13 6.36 35.42
N LEU A 393 -5.80 6.97 34.28
CA LEU A 393 -4.82 6.46 33.33
C LEU A 393 -3.44 6.30 33.96
N ASP A 394 -3.02 7.27 34.77
CA ASP A 394 -1.75 7.18 35.51
C ASP A 394 -1.69 5.92 36.40
N LYS A 395 -2.82 5.57 37.04
CA LYS A 395 -2.92 4.37 37.85
C LYS A 395 -2.93 3.11 36.98
N ALA A 396 -3.66 3.11 35.87
CA ALA A 396 -3.71 1.99 34.93
C ALA A 396 -2.33 1.69 34.31
N VAL A 397 -1.61 2.73 33.88
CA VAL A 397 -0.24 2.62 33.37
C VAL A 397 0.73 2.19 34.48
N GLY A 398 0.58 2.69 35.71
CA GLY A 398 1.36 2.24 36.87
C GLY A 398 1.15 0.76 37.23
N ASP A 399 -0.10 0.30 37.26
CA ASP A 399 -0.48 -1.11 37.45
C ASP A 399 0.12 -1.97 36.31
N GLY A 400 0.06 -1.47 35.07
CA GLY A 400 0.66 -2.08 33.88
C GLY A 400 2.18 -2.22 34.00
N LYS A 401 2.89 -1.17 34.44
CA LYS A 401 4.35 -1.21 34.68
C LYS A 401 4.71 -2.28 35.70
N THR A 402 3.98 -2.34 36.81
CA THR A 402 4.21 -3.33 37.88
C THR A 402 4.05 -4.74 37.32
N THR A 403 2.98 -4.99 36.56
CA THR A 403 2.70 -6.30 35.96
C THR A 403 3.72 -6.70 34.90
N ASP A 404 4.14 -5.76 34.04
CA ASP A 404 5.20 -5.98 33.05
C ASP A 404 6.52 -6.33 33.74
N MET A 405 6.86 -5.64 34.84
CA MET A 405 8.08 -5.89 35.62
C MET A 405 8.04 -7.26 36.31
N GLU A 406 6.91 -7.65 36.90
CA GLU A 406 6.74 -8.99 37.49
C GLU A 406 6.86 -10.10 36.44
N ARG A 407 6.35 -9.87 35.22
CA ARG A 407 6.52 -10.81 34.10
C ARG A 407 7.99 -10.91 33.69
N PHE A 408 8.67 -9.78 33.56
CA PHE A 408 10.09 -9.73 33.23
C PHE A 408 10.95 -10.42 34.30
N ASN A 409 10.73 -10.13 35.58
CA ASN A 409 11.48 -10.73 36.69
C ASN A 409 11.28 -12.25 36.77
N ARG A 410 10.05 -12.74 36.52
CA ARG A 410 9.79 -14.19 36.41
C ARG A 410 10.53 -14.83 35.24
N TRP A 411 10.62 -14.14 34.10
CA TRP A 411 11.38 -14.59 32.95
C TRP A 411 12.89 -14.61 33.24
N GLU A 412 13.44 -13.55 33.83
CA GLU A 412 14.85 -13.44 34.17
C GLU A 412 15.25 -14.51 35.19
N ALA A 413 14.40 -14.77 36.19
CA ALA A 413 14.59 -15.85 37.16
C ALA A 413 14.60 -17.23 36.50
N ARG A 414 13.77 -17.48 35.48
CA ARG A 414 13.77 -18.74 34.73
C ARG A 414 15.03 -18.94 33.89
N ILE A 415 15.57 -17.86 33.32
CA ILE A 415 16.84 -17.90 32.58
C ILE A 415 18.01 -18.14 33.54
N LYS A 416 18.06 -17.41 34.66
CA LYS A 416 19.13 -17.57 35.68
C LYS A 416 19.07 -18.93 36.39
N ALA A 417 17.87 -19.51 36.56
CA ALA A 417 17.69 -20.84 37.14
C ALA A 417 18.05 -21.99 36.19
N ASN A 418 18.44 -21.69 34.95
CA ASN A 418 18.89 -22.68 33.98
C ASN A 418 20.43 -22.61 33.90
N PRO A 419 21.18 -23.43 34.67
CA PRO A 419 22.63 -23.43 34.61
C PRO A 419 23.08 -24.00 33.27
N SER A 420 23.52 -23.12 32.38
CA SER A 420 24.11 -23.43 31.08
C SER A 420 25.53 -24.02 31.19
N SER A 421 25.83 -24.85 32.20
CA SER A 421 27.18 -25.40 32.38
C SER A 421 27.32 -26.91 32.21
N GLU A 422 26.25 -27.72 32.15
CA GLU A 422 26.41 -29.19 31.98
C GLU A 422 25.31 -29.90 31.16
N ALA A 423 24.30 -29.19 30.63
CA ALA A 423 23.28 -29.85 29.82
C ALA A 423 23.77 -30.06 28.38
N LYS A 424 23.72 -31.31 27.89
CA LYS A 424 23.94 -31.65 26.47
C LYS A 424 23.13 -30.68 25.60
N GLU A 425 23.80 -29.96 24.70
CA GLU A 425 23.11 -29.27 23.62
C GLU A 425 22.64 -30.31 22.60
N ILE A 426 21.41 -30.18 22.15
CA ILE A 426 20.85 -30.94 21.04
C ILE A 426 20.67 -30.02 19.84
N GLU A 427 20.91 -30.56 18.65
CA GLU A 427 20.56 -29.93 17.38
C GLU A 427 19.15 -30.35 16.99
N LEU A 428 18.23 -29.39 16.97
CA LEU A 428 16.84 -29.62 16.61
C LEU A 428 16.59 -29.04 15.22
N THR A 429 16.19 -29.88 14.26
CA THR A 429 15.74 -29.42 12.94
C THR A 429 14.30 -28.98 13.01
N VAL A 430 14.02 -27.73 12.63
CA VAL A 430 12.69 -27.14 12.60
C VAL A 430 12.27 -26.91 11.16
N ASN A 431 11.22 -27.61 10.74
CA ASN A 431 10.60 -27.45 9.43
C ASN A 431 9.47 -26.44 9.53
N VAL A 432 9.51 -25.35 8.76
CA VAL A 432 8.44 -24.34 8.75
C VAL A 432 7.46 -24.69 7.64
N SER A 433 6.21 -25.00 8.00
CA SER A 433 5.15 -25.29 7.03
C SER A 433 4.09 -24.19 7.00
N GLY A 434 3.49 -24.00 5.82
CA GLY A 434 2.53 -22.92 5.54
C GLY A 434 3.11 -21.70 4.82
N ILE A 435 4.42 -21.67 4.56
CA ILE A 435 5.07 -20.68 3.67
C ILE A 435 5.95 -21.45 2.69
N THR A 436 5.64 -21.38 1.40
CA THR A 436 6.46 -21.97 0.33
C THR A 436 7.80 -21.25 0.23
N GLY A 437 8.90 -22.02 0.23
CA GLY A 437 10.26 -21.51 0.00
C GLY A 437 11.09 -21.20 1.26
N VAL A 438 10.60 -21.50 2.47
CA VAL A 438 11.39 -21.34 3.70
C VAL A 438 12.23 -22.61 3.97
N PRO A 439 13.57 -22.53 3.96
CA PRO A 439 14.42 -23.69 4.26
C PRO A 439 14.32 -24.06 5.74
N SER A 440 14.41 -25.37 6.03
CA SER A 440 14.50 -25.92 7.38
C SER A 440 15.63 -25.27 8.17
N GLN A 441 15.37 -24.96 9.44
CA GLN A 441 16.33 -24.27 10.31
C GLN A 441 16.84 -25.24 11.37
N VAL A 442 18.15 -25.30 11.57
CA VAL A 442 18.77 -26.09 12.65
C VAL A 442 19.03 -25.18 13.84
N VAL A 443 18.47 -25.52 15.01
CA VAL A 443 18.59 -24.73 16.23
C VAL A 443 19.30 -25.55 17.29
N LYS A 444 20.39 -25.00 17.84
CA LYS A 444 21.08 -25.58 19.00
C LYS A 444 20.40 -25.11 20.28
N VAL A 445 19.90 -26.03 21.10
CA VAL A 445 19.29 -25.71 22.41
C VAL A 445 19.71 -26.76 23.43
N GLY A 446 19.69 -26.41 24.73
CA GLY A 446 19.90 -27.41 25.77
C GLY A 446 18.82 -28.49 25.74
N GLU A 447 19.16 -29.74 26.04
CA GLU A 447 18.25 -30.89 26.05
C GLU A 447 17.00 -30.66 26.91
N LYS A 448 17.11 -29.89 28.00
CA LYS A 448 15.99 -29.53 28.89
C LYS A 448 15.24 -28.26 28.49
N ALA A 449 15.61 -27.62 27.38
CA ALA A 449 14.91 -26.45 26.87
C ALA A 449 13.47 -26.81 26.50
N THR A 450 12.59 -25.83 26.56
CA THR A 450 11.20 -25.96 26.14
C THR A 450 11.00 -25.42 24.72
N LEU A 451 9.93 -25.82 24.05
CA LEU A 451 9.67 -25.43 22.66
C LEU A 451 9.48 -23.90 22.48
N ASP A 452 9.03 -23.18 23.50
CA ASP A 452 9.04 -21.71 23.49
C ASP A 452 10.45 -21.12 23.32
N ILE A 453 11.47 -21.68 23.97
CA ILE A 453 12.88 -21.24 23.84
C ILE A 453 13.37 -21.44 22.39
N VAL A 454 12.99 -22.56 21.76
CA VAL A 454 13.30 -22.84 20.35
C VAL A 454 12.64 -21.79 19.44
N LEU A 455 11.37 -21.49 19.67
CA LEU A 455 10.60 -20.47 18.93
C LEU A 455 11.29 -19.11 18.99
N TRP A 456 11.74 -18.72 20.19
CA TRP A 456 12.44 -17.47 20.41
C TRP A 456 13.80 -17.45 19.70
N LYS A 457 14.56 -18.54 19.76
CA LYS A 457 15.87 -18.62 19.09
C LYS A 457 15.72 -18.54 17.57
N LEU A 458 14.72 -19.20 16.98
CA LEU A 458 14.37 -19.07 15.56
C LEU A 458 14.04 -17.63 15.16
N SER A 459 13.25 -16.95 16.00
CA SER A 459 12.86 -15.55 15.75
C SER A 459 14.02 -14.56 15.79
N SER A 460 15.12 -14.95 16.45
CA SER A 460 16.35 -14.15 16.52
C SER A 460 17.33 -14.42 15.38
N LEU A 461 17.22 -15.58 14.72
CA LEU A 461 18.13 -16.01 13.64
C LEU A 461 17.63 -15.61 12.23
N THR A 462 16.36 -15.23 12.10
CA THR A 462 15.75 -14.87 10.82
C THR A 462 15.62 -13.34 10.70
N GLU A 463 16.28 -12.75 9.70
CA GLU A 463 16.04 -11.35 9.28
C GLU A 463 14.64 -11.24 8.66
N LEU A 464 13.63 -11.10 9.53
CA LEU A 464 12.21 -11.15 9.19
C LEU A 464 11.68 -9.78 8.71
N SER A 465 11.72 -9.54 7.41
CA SER A 465 10.81 -8.59 6.73
C SER A 465 9.35 -9.09 6.68
N SER A 466 9.10 -10.34 7.06
CA SER A 466 7.78 -10.99 7.10
C SER A 466 7.09 -10.97 8.49
N LYS A 467 7.51 -10.07 9.38
CA LYS A 467 7.17 -10.03 10.82
C LYS A 467 5.72 -9.64 11.19
N LYS A 468 4.77 -9.48 10.25
CA LYS A 468 3.42 -8.99 10.58
C LYS A 468 2.33 -10.06 10.82
N ALA A 469 2.58 -11.36 10.60
CA ALA A 469 1.46 -12.32 10.58
C ALA A 469 1.41 -13.42 11.66
N THR A 470 2.46 -13.71 12.44
CA THR A 470 2.64 -15.15 12.69
C THR A 470 3.01 -15.68 14.08
N MET A 471 3.56 -14.93 15.03
CA MET A 471 3.90 -15.55 16.34
C MET A 471 2.68 -16.06 17.14
N GLN A 472 1.50 -15.44 17.00
CA GLN A 472 0.27 -15.87 17.70
C GLN A 472 -0.41 -17.10 17.09
N LYS A 473 0.06 -17.55 15.91
CA LYS A 473 -0.50 -18.66 15.15
C LYS A 473 0.46 -19.85 15.05
N TRP A 474 1.66 -19.73 15.62
CA TRP A 474 2.67 -20.76 15.55
C TRP A 474 2.39 -21.90 16.52
N ARG A 475 2.31 -23.11 15.97
CA ARG A 475 2.11 -24.35 16.72
C ARG A 475 3.18 -25.35 16.32
N PHE A 476 3.82 -25.99 17.30
CA PHE A 476 4.71 -27.10 17.01
C PHE A 476 3.90 -28.39 16.85
N LYS A 477 4.24 -29.19 15.84
CA LYS A 477 3.76 -30.56 15.68
C LYS A 477 4.93 -31.53 15.80
N GLY A 478 4.65 -32.68 16.41
CA GLY A 478 5.59 -33.79 16.46
C GLY A 478 5.78 -34.40 15.08
N GLY A 479 7.04 -34.60 14.65
CA GLY A 479 7.38 -34.98 13.28
C GLY A 479 6.83 -36.34 12.79
N SER A 480 6.40 -37.23 13.69
CA SER A 480 5.81 -38.54 13.33
C SER A 480 4.29 -38.60 13.48
N ASP A 481 3.72 -37.88 14.45
CA ASP A 481 2.34 -38.10 14.90
C ASP A 481 1.41 -36.92 14.60
N ASN A 482 1.94 -35.80 14.06
CA ASN A 482 1.22 -34.57 13.74
C ASN A 482 0.41 -33.95 14.91
N SER A 483 0.60 -34.46 16.13
CA SER A 483 -0.04 -33.95 17.34
C SER A 483 0.54 -32.60 17.72
N GLU A 484 -0.34 -31.67 18.10
CA GLU A 484 0.05 -30.35 18.59
C GLU A 484 0.82 -30.47 19.91
N MET A 485 2.01 -29.89 19.95
CA MET A 485 2.91 -29.91 21.10
C MET A 485 2.72 -28.64 21.93
N SER A 486 2.70 -28.79 23.26
CA SER A 486 2.67 -27.63 24.15
C SER A 486 4.00 -26.87 24.08
N LEU A 487 3.94 -25.54 24.09
CA LEU A 487 5.14 -24.69 24.16
C LEU A 487 5.98 -24.93 25.43
N SER A 488 5.36 -25.46 26.50
CA SER A 488 6.05 -25.86 27.73
C SER A 488 6.66 -27.26 27.69
N GLN A 489 6.48 -28.00 26.59
CA GLN A 489 7.07 -29.33 26.43
C GLN A 489 8.58 -29.20 26.23
N LYS A 490 9.33 -30.08 26.91
CA LYS A 490 10.79 -30.15 26.77
C LYS A 490 11.18 -30.75 25.43
N VAL A 491 12.33 -30.33 24.91
CA VAL A 491 12.90 -30.83 23.65
C VAL A 491 13.67 -32.14 23.80
N GLU A 492 13.82 -32.63 25.02
CA GLU A 492 14.47 -33.90 25.36
C GLU A 492 13.87 -35.05 24.53
N GLY A 493 14.72 -35.73 23.75
CA GLY A 493 14.32 -36.81 22.86
C GLY A 493 13.75 -36.39 21.49
N LEU A 494 13.67 -35.09 21.18
CA LEU A 494 13.24 -34.60 19.87
C LEU A 494 14.45 -34.36 18.96
N THR A 495 14.36 -34.87 17.72
CA THR A 495 15.35 -34.59 16.65
C THR A 495 14.77 -33.67 15.57
N THR A 496 13.45 -33.67 15.39
CA THR A 496 12.77 -32.85 14.39
C THR A 496 11.40 -32.43 14.90
N VAL A 497 11.05 -31.16 14.66
CA VAL A 497 9.71 -30.62 14.93
C VAL A 497 9.23 -29.80 13.74
N GLU A 498 7.92 -29.80 13.52
CA GLU A 498 7.31 -28.98 12.49
C GLU A 498 6.68 -27.74 13.13
N LEU A 499 7.04 -26.56 12.64
CA LEU A 499 6.45 -25.30 13.04
C LEU A 499 5.39 -24.91 12.02
N VAL A 500 4.12 -25.03 12.42
CA VAL A 500 2.97 -24.75 11.57
C VAL A 500 2.43 -23.36 11.86
N ILE A 501 2.11 -22.63 10.81
CA ILE A 501 1.36 -21.38 10.87
C ILE A 501 -0.13 -21.69 10.79
N ALA A 502 -0.86 -21.47 11.88
CA ALA A 502 -2.32 -21.60 11.94
C ALA A 502 -3.07 -20.45 11.23
#